data_AF-A0A1A2JIY3-F1
#
_entry.id   AF-A0A1A2JIY3-F1
#
_cell.length_a   1.000
_cell.length_b   1.000
_cell.length_c   1.000
_cell.angle_alpha   90.00
_cell.angle_beta   90.00
_cell.angle_gamma   90.00
#
_symmetry.space_group_name_H-M   'P 1'
#
loop_
_entity.id
_entity.type
_entity.pdbx_description
1 polymer ?
#
loop_
_entity_poly.entity_id
_entity_poly.type
_entity_poly.pdbx_seq_one_letter_code
_entity_poly.pdbx_strand_id
1 'polypeptide(L)'
;MLRFAACGIIGLGAALLIAALLLSTYTTSRITKIPLNLDTTLVSDGTGTALDSASLSTDHVVVNQNVPLVSQQQVSVESPANADVVTLQVGSSVRRTDKQKDSGLLLAIVDTVTLNRKTAMAVSDDTHAGGSVQKPRAFNDENPPTAMPLRHDGLAYRFPFHTEKKTYPYFDPIAQKPFDVNYDSQEDVNGLTTYKFTQNIGYNADGKLVAPVAYPSLLAGNEDAKQTTSASMWGVQGGDPNEQITMTRYYAAQRTFWVDPVSGTIVKQTEHANHYFARDPLKPELTLADYKVTSNQDTVESQVNAARDERDRLSLWSRVLPITFTAVGLIALVGGGLLASFSLRTESALTDPGLDRGDQDFFGRSGLEEPVPGAEAETEKLPTQRPASRDDPEAPTLGADEPPDAGPPAEPTGPPERE
;
A
#
# COMPACT_ATOMS: atom_id res chain seq x y z
N MET A 1 15.21 1.63 -46.92
CA MET A 1 15.24 2.03 -45.48
C MET A 1 13.89 2.51 -44.96
N LEU A 2 13.14 3.37 -45.69
CA LEU A 2 11.84 3.91 -45.24
C LEU A 2 10.78 2.85 -44.87
N ARG A 3 10.72 1.73 -45.62
CA ARG A 3 9.79 0.62 -45.36
C ARG A 3 10.06 -0.10 -44.04
N PHE A 4 11.32 -0.38 -43.73
CA PHE A 4 11.71 -1.00 -42.47
C PHE A 4 11.40 -0.08 -41.28
N ALA A 5 11.60 1.23 -41.45
CA ALA A 5 11.21 2.22 -40.44
C ALA A 5 9.68 2.28 -40.25
N ALA A 6 8.90 2.29 -41.34
CA ALA A 6 7.44 2.29 -41.27
C ALA A 6 6.88 1.02 -40.60
N CYS A 7 7.39 -0.16 -40.96
CA CYS A 7 7.01 -1.42 -40.31
C CYS A 7 7.40 -1.44 -38.82
N GLY A 8 8.58 -0.91 -38.46
CA GLY A 8 9.02 -0.80 -37.07
C GLY A 8 8.10 0.10 -36.23
N ILE A 9 7.69 1.25 -36.77
CA ILE A 9 6.79 2.20 -36.11
C ILE A 9 5.38 1.60 -35.95
N ILE A 10 4.86 0.94 -36.99
CA ILE A 10 3.55 0.24 -36.92
C ILE A 10 3.59 -0.88 -35.88
N GLY A 11 4.66 -1.69 -35.87
CA GLY A 11 4.85 -2.77 -34.91
C GLY A 11 4.91 -2.26 -33.47
N LEU A 12 5.64 -1.17 -33.22
CA LEU A 12 5.68 -0.50 -31.92
C LEU A 12 4.30 0.04 -31.52
N GLY A 13 3.58 0.67 -32.46
CA GLY A 13 2.23 1.18 -32.23
C GLY A 13 1.25 0.08 -31.80
N ALA A 14 1.26 -1.05 -32.51
CA ALA A 14 0.46 -2.22 -32.17
C ALA A 14 0.86 -2.81 -30.79
N ALA A 15 2.16 -2.93 -30.51
CA ALA A 15 2.65 -3.42 -29.23
C ALA A 15 2.21 -2.52 -28.05
N LEU A 16 2.28 -1.19 -28.21
CA LEU A 16 1.84 -0.24 -27.21
C LEU A 16 0.33 -0.32 -26.95
N LEU A 17 -0.48 -0.52 -28.00
CA LEU A 17 -1.92 -0.71 -27.84
C LEU A 17 -2.26 -2.03 -27.13
N ILE A 18 -1.56 -3.11 -27.44
CA ILE A 18 -1.69 -4.39 -26.73
C ILE A 18 -1.29 -4.19 -25.25
N ALA A 19 -0.18 -3.51 -24.99
CA ALA A 19 0.26 -3.21 -23.63
C ALA A 19 -0.77 -2.35 -22.88
N ALA A 20 -1.36 -1.33 -23.51
CA ALA A 20 -2.43 -0.52 -22.91
C ALA A 20 -3.67 -1.36 -22.55
N LEU A 21 -4.07 -2.27 -23.45
CA LEU A 21 -5.19 -3.19 -23.21
C LEU A 21 -4.90 -4.14 -22.02
N LEU A 22 -3.70 -4.71 -21.97
CA LEU A 22 -3.29 -5.56 -20.85
C LEU A 22 -3.23 -4.77 -19.54
N LEU A 23 -2.69 -3.55 -19.55
CA LEU A 23 -2.61 -2.71 -18.35
C LEU A 23 -3.99 -2.36 -17.78
N SER A 24 -4.92 -1.98 -18.65
CA SER A 24 -6.29 -1.60 -18.23
C SER A 24 -7.12 -2.78 -17.72
N THR A 25 -7.00 -3.96 -18.35
CA THR A 25 -7.85 -5.12 -18.04
C THR A 25 -7.23 -6.07 -17.01
N TYR A 26 -5.91 -6.20 -16.96
CA TYR A 26 -5.22 -7.18 -16.13
C TYR A 26 -4.58 -6.58 -14.88
N THR A 27 -3.96 -5.40 -14.99
CA THR A 27 -3.09 -4.88 -13.92
C THR A 27 -3.87 -4.37 -12.71
N THR A 28 -5.03 -3.72 -12.91
CA THR A 28 -5.83 -3.13 -11.82
C THR A 28 -6.16 -4.15 -10.71
N SER A 29 -6.68 -5.33 -11.06
CA SER A 29 -7.02 -6.39 -10.07
C SER A 29 -5.79 -6.98 -9.34
N ARG A 30 -4.60 -6.79 -9.89
CA ARG A 30 -3.34 -7.29 -9.33
C ARG A 30 -2.68 -6.29 -8.38
N ILE A 31 -2.96 -4.99 -8.54
CA ILE A 31 -2.34 -3.92 -7.75
C ILE A 31 -3.23 -3.39 -6.62
N THR A 32 -4.55 -3.57 -6.69
CA THR A 32 -5.48 -3.24 -5.59
C THR A 32 -5.43 -4.31 -4.50
N LYS A 33 -4.28 -4.41 -3.83
CA LYS A 33 -3.97 -5.42 -2.83
C LYS A 33 -3.17 -4.81 -1.70
N ILE A 34 -3.42 -5.24 -0.45
CA ILE A 34 -2.62 -4.84 0.71
C ILE A 34 -1.13 -5.06 0.39
N PRO A 35 -0.25 -4.05 0.61
CA PRO A 35 1.19 -4.19 0.41
C PRO A 35 1.81 -5.29 1.29
N LEU A 36 2.91 -5.90 0.83
CA LEU A 36 3.64 -6.93 1.58
C LEU A 36 4.81 -6.37 2.41
N ASN A 37 5.01 -5.06 2.36
CA ASN A 37 6.13 -4.35 2.98
C ASN A 37 5.61 -3.28 3.96
N LEU A 38 4.47 -3.55 4.61
CA LEU A 38 3.96 -2.67 5.66
C LEU A 38 4.88 -2.78 6.87
N ASP A 39 5.44 -1.64 7.26
CA ASP A 39 6.16 -1.44 8.51
C ASP A 39 5.89 0.00 8.94
N THR A 40 5.02 0.19 9.93
CA THR A 40 4.57 1.52 10.35
C THR A 40 4.31 1.59 11.85
N THR A 41 4.65 2.74 12.44
CA THR A 41 4.33 3.08 13.82
C THR A 41 3.24 4.15 13.81
N LEU A 42 2.12 3.86 14.44
CA LEU A 42 1.02 4.79 14.63
C LEU A 42 1.02 5.26 16.08
N VAL A 43 1.00 6.56 16.30
CA VAL A 43 1.01 7.17 17.63
C VAL A 43 -0.23 8.04 17.81
N SER A 44 -0.90 7.87 18.94
CA SER A 44 -2.08 8.63 19.33
C SER A 44 -1.88 9.20 20.72
N ASP A 45 -2.18 10.48 20.88
CA ASP A 45 -2.03 11.21 22.13
C ASP A 45 -3.40 11.48 22.75
N GLY A 46 -3.44 11.58 24.08
CA GLY A 46 -4.66 11.89 24.79
C GLY A 46 -4.50 11.92 26.29
N THR A 47 -5.63 11.85 26.97
CA THR A 47 -5.70 11.82 28.44
C THR A 47 -6.75 10.83 28.90
N GLY A 48 -6.64 10.41 30.15
CA GLY A 48 -7.63 9.51 30.73
C GLY A 48 -7.56 9.41 32.24
N THR A 49 -8.34 8.47 32.74
CA THR A 49 -8.32 7.99 34.11
C THR A 49 -7.64 6.62 34.11
N ALA A 50 -6.62 6.44 34.95
CA ALA A 50 -5.86 5.19 34.98
C ALA A 50 -5.48 4.81 36.41
N LEU A 51 -5.50 3.51 36.65
CA LEU A 51 -4.98 2.91 37.88
C LEU A 51 -3.48 3.21 38.00
N ASP A 52 -3.03 3.62 39.19
CA ASP A 52 -1.61 3.72 39.51
C ASP A 52 -1.10 2.33 39.91
N SER A 53 -0.32 1.70 39.05
CA SER A 53 0.19 0.33 39.26
C SER A 53 1.00 0.20 40.55
N ALA A 54 1.65 1.28 41.02
CA ALA A 54 2.37 1.29 42.29
C ALA A 54 1.44 1.12 43.51
N SER A 55 0.19 1.57 43.41
CA SER A 55 -0.79 1.45 44.50
C SER A 55 -1.23 0.02 44.80
N LEU A 56 -1.01 -0.91 43.86
CA LEU A 56 -1.30 -2.34 44.06
C LEU A 56 -0.48 -2.96 45.20
N SER A 57 0.62 -2.30 45.61
CA SER A 57 1.45 -2.69 46.75
C SER A 57 1.08 -2.00 48.07
N THR A 58 0.00 -1.21 48.07
CA THR A 58 -0.47 -0.44 49.22
C THR A 58 -1.83 -0.96 49.73
N ASP A 59 -2.38 -0.36 50.79
CA ASP A 59 -3.63 -0.81 51.42
C ASP A 59 -4.90 -0.54 50.59
N HIS A 60 -4.82 0.28 49.54
CA HIS A 60 -5.93 0.56 48.64
C HIS A 60 -5.46 0.90 47.24
N VAL A 61 -6.28 0.59 46.24
CA VAL A 61 -6.01 0.97 44.86
C VAL A 61 -6.22 2.47 44.67
N VAL A 62 -5.25 3.13 44.03
CA VAL A 62 -5.32 4.54 43.64
C VAL A 62 -5.58 4.64 42.16
N VAL A 63 -6.57 5.47 41.79
CA VAL A 63 -6.90 5.80 40.41
C VAL A 63 -6.63 7.29 40.19
N ASN A 64 -5.76 7.61 39.23
CA ASN A 64 -5.45 9.00 38.89
C ASN A 64 -6.33 9.46 37.72
N GLN A 65 -6.81 10.69 37.80
CA GLN A 65 -7.60 11.34 36.75
C GLN A 65 -6.73 12.28 35.92
N ASN A 66 -7.13 12.52 34.67
CA ASN A 66 -6.48 13.44 33.74
C ASN A 66 -4.98 13.15 33.55
N VAL A 67 -4.60 11.88 33.54
CA VAL A 67 -3.22 11.48 33.27
C VAL A 67 -2.93 11.58 31.76
N PRO A 68 -1.74 12.03 31.35
CA PRO A 68 -1.37 12.07 29.94
C PRO A 68 -1.06 10.65 29.43
N LEU A 69 -1.62 10.31 28.28
CA LEU A 69 -1.56 8.96 27.70
C LEU A 69 -1.09 9.00 26.25
N VAL A 70 -0.28 8.01 25.91
CA VAL A 70 0.14 7.72 24.54
C VAL A 70 -0.28 6.29 24.22
N SER A 71 -0.98 6.13 23.11
CA SER A 71 -1.22 4.83 22.48
C SER A 71 -0.29 4.70 21.28
N GLN A 72 0.46 3.60 21.23
CA GLN A 72 1.37 3.28 20.12
C GLN A 72 0.99 1.93 19.55
N GLN A 73 0.93 1.85 18.22
CA GLN A 73 0.68 0.63 17.48
C GLN A 73 1.78 0.44 16.42
N GLN A 74 2.54 -0.65 16.51
CA GLN A 74 3.47 -1.08 15.47
C GLN A 74 2.81 -2.14 14.60
N VAL A 75 2.82 -1.95 13.28
CA VAL A 75 2.31 -2.93 12.31
C VAL A 75 3.47 -3.40 11.45
N SER A 76 3.71 -4.72 11.41
CA SER A 76 4.69 -5.36 10.53
C SER A 76 4.05 -6.51 9.74
N VAL A 77 4.66 -6.87 8.62
CA VAL A 77 4.28 -8.06 7.85
C VAL A 77 5.08 -9.26 8.31
N GLU A 78 4.38 -10.36 8.58
CA GLU A 78 4.95 -11.65 8.94
C GLU A 78 4.58 -12.73 7.92
N SER A 79 5.21 -13.90 8.03
CA SER A 79 4.82 -15.07 7.24
C SER A 79 3.55 -15.72 7.79
N PRO A 80 2.63 -16.19 6.93
CA PRO A 80 2.67 -16.19 5.47
C PRO A 80 2.29 -14.84 4.81
N ALA A 81 3.10 -14.42 3.83
CA ALA A 81 2.84 -13.25 3.00
C ALA A 81 3.13 -13.58 1.52
N ASN A 82 2.10 -13.55 0.68
CA ASN A 82 2.22 -13.96 -0.73
C ASN A 82 1.24 -13.19 -1.64
N ALA A 83 0.97 -13.69 -2.84
CA ALA A 83 0.10 -13.02 -3.79
C ALA A 83 -1.33 -12.78 -3.28
N ASP A 84 -1.85 -13.63 -2.40
CA ASP A 84 -3.27 -13.65 -2.03
C ASP A 84 -3.51 -13.30 -0.56
N VAL A 85 -2.58 -13.67 0.33
CA VAL A 85 -2.67 -13.38 1.77
C VAL A 85 -1.49 -12.57 2.28
N VAL A 86 -1.71 -11.84 3.37
CA VAL A 86 -0.68 -11.16 4.15
C VAL A 86 -0.97 -11.36 5.63
N THR A 87 0.03 -11.77 6.40
CA THR A 87 -0.08 -11.82 7.85
C THR A 87 0.47 -10.53 8.43
N LEU A 88 -0.34 -9.84 9.24
CA LEU A 88 0.07 -8.67 9.99
C LEU A 88 0.32 -9.07 11.44
N GLN A 89 1.45 -8.64 11.99
CA GLN A 89 1.68 -8.63 13.43
C GLN A 89 1.56 -7.20 13.93
N VAL A 90 0.72 -7.02 14.94
CA VAL A 90 0.39 -5.71 15.48
C VAL A 90 0.64 -5.69 16.98
N GLY A 91 1.66 -4.93 17.38
CA GLY A 91 1.94 -4.65 18.78
C GLY A 91 1.32 -3.31 19.18
N SER A 92 0.32 -3.35 20.06
CA SER A 92 -0.35 -2.16 20.59
C SER A 92 -0.02 -1.97 22.06
N SER A 93 0.25 -0.73 22.46
CA SER A 93 0.46 -0.38 23.87
C SER A 93 -0.18 0.95 24.23
N VAL A 94 -0.66 1.08 25.46
CA VAL A 94 -1.12 2.34 26.05
C VAL A 94 -0.31 2.62 27.29
N ARG A 95 0.29 3.80 27.34
CA ARG A 95 1.23 4.20 28.38
C ARG A 95 0.92 5.58 28.93
N ARG A 96 1.12 5.74 30.23
CA ARG A 96 1.24 7.01 30.94
C ARG A 96 2.59 7.64 30.66
N THR A 97 2.61 8.89 30.21
CA THR A 97 3.86 9.63 29.94
C THR A 97 4.42 10.36 31.14
N ASP A 98 3.62 10.51 32.21
CA ASP A 98 4.05 11.08 33.50
C ASP A 98 4.79 10.08 34.38
N LYS A 99 4.86 8.80 33.99
CA LYS A 99 5.50 7.70 34.71
C LYS A 99 6.69 7.14 33.92
N GLN A 100 7.67 6.60 34.62
CA GLN A 100 8.93 6.14 34.02
C GLN A 100 8.93 4.63 33.73
N LYS A 101 9.55 4.22 32.62
CA LYS A 101 9.70 2.81 32.23
C LYS A 101 8.36 2.06 32.33
N ASP A 102 8.39 0.81 32.80
CA ASP A 102 7.24 -0.09 32.82
C ASP A 102 6.14 0.33 33.79
N SER A 103 6.44 1.21 34.77
CA SER A 103 5.41 1.76 35.67
C SER A 103 4.36 2.60 34.93
N GLY A 104 4.69 3.10 33.74
CA GLY A 104 3.75 3.81 32.88
C GLY A 104 2.93 2.90 31.96
N LEU A 105 3.28 1.63 31.79
CA LEU A 105 2.56 0.73 30.89
C LEU A 105 1.22 0.31 31.51
N LEU A 106 0.12 0.62 30.82
CA LEU A 106 -1.24 0.26 31.26
C LEU A 106 -1.76 -0.98 30.55
N LEU A 107 -1.62 -1.01 29.23
CA LEU A 107 -2.15 -2.06 28.36
C LEU A 107 -1.11 -2.38 27.31
N ALA A 108 -0.95 -3.67 27.00
CA ALA A 108 -0.16 -4.13 25.87
C ALA A 108 -0.81 -5.39 25.30
N ILE A 109 -0.85 -5.48 23.99
CA ILE A 109 -1.32 -6.66 23.27
C ILE A 109 -0.50 -6.82 22.00
N VAL A 110 -0.14 -8.06 21.68
CA VAL A 110 0.37 -8.41 20.37
C VAL A 110 -0.66 -9.31 19.72
N ASP A 111 -1.15 -8.88 18.58
CA ASP A 111 -2.10 -9.60 17.76
C ASP A 111 -1.46 -9.96 16.43
N THR A 112 -1.82 -11.11 15.89
CA THR A 112 -1.37 -11.58 14.58
C THR A 112 -2.59 -12.02 13.79
N VAL A 113 -2.75 -11.50 12.57
CA VAL A 113 -3.91 -11.81 11.73
C VAL A 113 -3.51 -11.97 10.28
N THR A 114 -4.00 -13.02 9.64
CA THR A 114 -3.82 -13.30 8.21
C THR A 114 -5.01 -12.75 7.45
N LEU A 115 -4.77 -11.83 6.52
CA LEU A 115 -5.77 -11.13 5.75
C LEU A 115 -5.72 -11.52 4.28
N ASN A 116 -6.88 -11.60 3.65
CA ASN A 116 -6.97 -11.62 2.19
C ASN A 116 -6.57 -10.24 1.66
N ARG A 117 -5.55 -10.18 0.81
CA ARG A 117 -4.99 -8.91 0.34
C ARG A 117 -5.95 -8.08 -0.50
N LYS A 118 -6.98 -8.68 -1.12
CA LYS A 118 -7.96 -7.94 -1.92
C LYS A 118 -9.10 -7.40 -1.07
N THR A 119 -9.64 -8.23 -0.17
CA THR A 119 -10.84 -7.89 0.60
C THR A 119 -10.55 -7.29 1.96
N ALA A 120 -9.30 -7.38 2.43
CA ALA A 120 -8.86 -7.04 3.79
C ALA A 120 -9.56 -7.84 4.91
N MET A 121 -10.29 -8.90 4.56
CA MET A 121 -10.95 -9.78 5.52
C MET A 121 -9.97 -10.79 6.08
N ALA A 122 -10.09 -11.08 7.37
CA ALA A 122 -9.40 -12.19 8.01
C ALA A 122 -9.71 -13.52 7.30
N VAL A 123 -8.66 -14.32 7.13
CA VAL A 123 -8.72 -15.65 6.51
C VAL A 123 -8.59 -16.67 7.63
N SER A 124 -9.73 -17.18 8.08
CA SER A 124 -9.83 -18.24 9.07
C SER A 124 -10.73 -19.36 8.54
N ASP A 125 -10.44 -20.60 8.95
CA ASP A 125 -11.23 -21.79 8.66
C ASP A 125 -11.31 -22.70 9.89
N ASP A 126 -12.01 -23.83 9.80
CA ASP A 126 -12.23 -24.74 10.94
C ASP A 126 -10.94 -25.39 11.46
N THR A 127 -9.87 -25.37 10.66
CA THR A 127 -8.56 -25.95 10.97
C THR A 127 -7.47 -24.89 11.21
N HIS A 128 -7.68 -23.66 10.77
CA HIS A 128 -6.76 -22.53 10.93
C HIS A 128 -7.49 -21.34 11.53
N ALA A 129 -7.09 -20.93 12.73
CA ALA A 129 -7.67 -19.76 13.39
C ALA A 129 -7.50 -18.46 12.59
N GLY A 130 -6.58 -18.40 11.63
CA GLY A 130 -6.32 -17.20 10.84
C GLY A 130 -5.60 -16.10 11.61
N GLY A 131 -5.33 -16.31 12.88
CA GLY A 131 -4.60 -15.38 13.73
C GLY A 131 -4.33 -15.93 15.12
N SER A 132 -3.73 -15.10 15.96
CA SER A 132 -3.40 -15.41 17.34
C SER A 132 -3.20 -14.14 18.14
N VAL A 133 -3.51 -14.18 19.42
CA VAL A 133 -3.15 -13.13 20.37
C VAL A 133 -2.09 -13.64 21.32
N GLN A 134 -1.07 -12.83 21.62
CA GLN A 134 -0.05 -13.20 22.59
C GLN A 134 -0.67 -13.31 23.99
N LYS A 135 -0.36 -14.42 24.67
CA LYS A 135 -0.74 -14.64 26.05
C LYS A 135 -0.21 -13.50 26.94
N PRO A 136 -1.04 -12.92 27.83
CA PRO A 136 -0.60 -11.94 28.81
C PRO A 136 0.56 -12.47 29.64
N ARG A 137 1.49 -11.58 29.99
CA ARG A 137 2.68 -11.88 30.79
C ARG A 137 2.78 -10.96 32.00
N ALA A 138 3.32 -11.48 33.09
CA ALA A 138 3.69 -10.66 34.23
C ALA A 138 5.00 -9.89 33.94
N PHE A 139 5.24 -8.80 34.65
CA PHE A 139 6.47 -7.99 34.50
C PHE A 139 7.77 -8.79 34.69
N ASN A 140 7.72 -9.84 35.51
CA ASN A 140 8.88 -10.68 35.83
C ASN A 140 8.88 -12.01 35.07
N ASP A 141 8.02 -12.16 34.05
CA ASP A 141 7.96 -13.38 33.23
C ASP A 141 9.04 -13.34 32.13
N GLU A 142 10.13 -14.06 32.34
CA GLU A 142 11.25 -14.19 31.40
C GLU A 142 11.03 -15.27 30.33
N ASN A 143 9.90 -16.00 30.38
CA ASN A 143 9.63 -17.01 29.37
C ASN A 143 9.40 -16.39 27.99
N PRO A 144 9.75 -17.12 26.92
CA PRO A 144 9.42 -16.70 25.56
C PRO A 144 7.93 -16.39 25.40
N PRO A 145 7.57 -15.35 24.63
CA PRO A 145 6.17 -15.02 24.39
C PRO A 145 5.46 -16.20 23.74
N THR A 146 4.26 -16.52 24.23
CA THR A 146 3.44 -17.61 23.69
C THR A 146 2.25 -17.01 22.95
N ALA A 147 2.10 -17.32 21.67
CA ALA A 147 0.93 -16.97 20.87
C ALA A 147 -0.21 -17.97 21.13
N MET A 148 -1.42 -17.48 21.38
CA MET A 148 -2.63 -18.29 21.53
C MET A 148 -3.47 -18.19 20.25
N PRO A 149 -3.72 -19.30 19.54
CA PRO A 149 -4.57 -19.28 18.35
C PRO A 149 -5.93 -18.65 18.66
N LEU A 150 -6.30 -17.65 17.87
CA LEU A 150 -7.56 -16.92 18.04
C LEU A 150 -8.21 -16.71 16.68
N ARG A 151 -9.46 -17.15 16.56
CA ARG A 151 -10.21 -16.97 15.33
C ARG A 151 -10.46 -15.49 15.07
N HIS A 152 -9.95 -15.02 13.95
CA HIS A 152 -10.24 -13.68 13.45
C HIS A 152 -11.33 -13.75 12.39
N ASP A 153 -12.33 -12.90 12.54
CA ASP A 153 -13.42 -12.71 11.57
C ASP A 153 -13.61 -11.21 11.33
N GLY A 154 -13.80 -10.81 10.07
CA GLY A 154 -13.97 -9.40 9.68
C GLY A 154 -12.69 -8.70 9.23
N LEU A 155 -12.75 -7.39 9.08
CA LEU A 155 -11.60 -6.52 8.81
C LEU A 155 -10.71 -6.43 10.05
N ALA A 156 -9.41 -6.25 9.86
CA ALA A 156 -8.48 -5.89 10.92
C ALA A 156 -7.40 -4.94 10.39
N TYR A 157 -7.16 -3.85 11.13
CA TYR A 157 -6.11 -2.83 10.90
C TYR A 157 -6.17 -2.06 9.58
N ARG A 158 -7.06 -2.41 8.67
CA ARG A 158 -7.21 -1.76 7.37
C ARG A 158 -8.57 -2.05 6.73
N PHE A 159 -9.00 -1.18 5.82
CA PHE A 159 -10.14 -1.40 4.92
C PHE A 159 -9.68 -1.88 3.53
N PRO A 160 -10.56 -2.51 2.74
CA PRO A 160 -10.23 -2.89 1.37
C PRO A 160 -10.00 -1.65 0.49
N PHE A 161 -9.18 -1.82 -0.56
CA PHE A 161 -9.15 -0.87 -1.67
C PHE A 161 -10.55 -0.64 -2.21
N HIS A 162 -10.82 0.57 -2.69
CA HIS A 162 -12.15 0.99 -3.11
C HIS A 162 -13.20 0.79 -2.02
N THR A 163 -12.89 1.22 -0.79
CA THR A 163 -13.77 1.12 0.37
C THR A 163 -15.15 1.71 0.04
N GLU A 164 -16.19 0.91 0.21
CA GLU A 164 -17.59 1.30 -0.01
C GLU A 164 -18.22 1.90 1.26
N LYS A 165 -19.25 2.71 1.09
CA LYS A 165 -20.07 3.31 2.17
C LYS A 165 -21.09 2.31 2.72
N LYS A 166 -20.60 1.30 3.43
CA LYS A 166 -21.43 0.23 4.02
C LYS A 166 -20.91 -0.15 5.40
N THR A 167 -21.66 -0.98 6.10
CA THR A 167 -21.21 -1.60 7.35
C THR A 167 -20.22 -2.73 7.04
N TYR A 168 -19.16 -2.82 7.84
CA TYR A 168 -18.22 -3.93 7.80
C TYR A 168 -18.13 -4.59 9.19
N PRO A 169 -17.96 -5.91 9.28
CA PRO A 169 -17.46 -6.52 10.51
C PRO A 169 -16.00 -6.11 10.70
N TYR A 170 -15.62 -5.65 11.89
CA TYR A 170 -14.25 -5.29 12.23
C TYR A 170 -13.85 -5.98 13.54
N PHE A 171 -12.75 -6.72 13.52
CA PHE A 171 -12.28 -7.51 14.64
C PHE A 171 -11.68 -6.62 15.75
N ASP A 172 -12.03 -6.90 17.00
CA ASP A 172 -11.41 -6.29 18.16
C ASP A 172 -10.58 -7.34 18.92
N PRO A 173 -9.25 -7.17 19.07
CA PRO A 173 -8.38 -8.17 19.69
C PRO A 173 -8.53 -8.25 21.22
N ILE A 174 -9.11 -7.24 21.86
CA ILE A 174 -9.34 -7.19 23.31
C ILE A 174 -10.62 -7.96 23.66
N ALA A 175 -11.71 -7.72 22.93
CA ALA A 175 -12.99 -8.41 23.03
C ALA A 175 -12.99 -9.77 22.32
N GLN A 176 -11.96 -10.05 21.52
CA GLN A 176 -11.71 -11.29 20.80
C GLN A 176 -12.85 -11.71 19.86
N LYS A 177 -13.53 -10.72 19.25
CA LYS A 177 -14.64 -10.94 18.32
C LYS A 177 -14.90 -9.72 17.43
N PRO A 178 -15.58 -9.88 16.28
CA PRO A 178 -15.97 -8.76 15.45
C PRO A 178 -17.13 -7.94 16.02
N PHE A 179 -17.10 -6.65 15.72
CA PHE A 179 -18.20 -5.71 15.90
C PHE A 179 -18.39 -4.90 14.61
N ASP A 180 -19.62 -4.47 14.38
CA ASP A 180 -19.95 -3.66 13.21
C ASP A 180 -19.25 -2.30 13.28
N VAL A 181 -18.56 -1.95 12.20
CA VAL A 181 -18.10 -0.60 11.91
C VAL A 181 -18.99 -0.01 10.82
N ASN A 182 -19.68 1.08 11.15
CA ASN A 182 -20.70 1.70 10.30
C ASN A 182 -20.17 2.97 9.67
N TYR A 183 -20.43 3.16 8.37
CA TYR A 183 -20.17 4.44 7.70
C TYR A 183 -21.06 5.53 8.31
N ASP A 184 -20.44 6.66 8.64
CA ASP A 184 -21.10 7.85 9.20
C ASP A 184 -21.17 8.96 8.14
N SER A 185 -20.01 9.47 7.73
CA SER A 185 -19.92 10.67 6.89
C SER A 185 -18.63 10.72 6.07
N GLN A 186 -18.43 11.80 5.32
CA GLN A 186 -17.14 12.09 4.68
C GLN A 186 -16.55 13.33 5.32
N GLU A 187 -15.24 13.31 5.56
CA GLU A 187 -14.50 14.44 6.13
C GLU A 187 -13.18 14.63 5.38
N ASP A 188 -12.68 15.87 5.34
CA ASP A 188 -11.33 16.16 4.86
C ASP A 188 -10.32 15.97 6.00
N VAL A 189 -9.27 15.20 5.74
CA VAL A 189 -8.14 15.03 6.66
C VAL A 189 -6.87 15.38 5.89
N ASN A 190 -6.27 16.51 6.23
CA ASN A 190 -5.06 17.06 5.59
C ASN A 190 -5.16 17.10 4.04
N GLY A 191 -6.30 17.53 3.49
CA GLY A 191 -6.54 17.61 2.05
C GLY A 191 -6.82 16.27 1.38
N LEU A 192 -7.13 15.23 2.15
CA LEU A 192 -7.59 13.93 1.66
C LEU A 192 -9.06 13.73 2.04
N THR A 193 -9.93 13.53 1.05
CA THR A 193 -11.32 13.13 1.31
C THR A 193 -11.36 11.71 1.86
N THR A 194 -11.85 11.56 3.08
CA THR A 194 -11.93 10.30 3.81
C THR A 194 -13.37 9.93 4.13
N TYR A 195 -13.61 8.63 4.31
CA TYR A 195 -14.85 8.09 4.86
C TYR A 195 -14.68 7.89 6.35
N LYS A 196 -15.61 8.42 7.13
CA LYS A 196 -15.65 8.28 8.58
C LYS A 196 -16.49 7.07 8.95
N PHE A 197 -15.92 6.22 9.78
CA PHE A 197 -16.50 4.96 10.22
C PHE A 197 -16.49 4.89 11.75
N THR A 198 -17.57 4.41 12.36
CA THR A 198 -17.68 4.28 13.83
C THR A 198 -17.95 2.85 14.24
N GLN A 199 -17.15 2.34 15.17
CA GLN A 199 -17.33 1.04 15.82
C GLN A 199 -17.68 1.27 17.29
N ASN A 200 -18.75 0.62 17.76
CA ASN A 200 -19.18 0.68 19.15
C ASN A 200 -19.12 -0.72 19.78
N ILE A 201 -18.40 -0.83 20.89
CA ILE A 201 -18.20 -2.06 21.65
C ILE A 201 -18.74 -1.81 23.05
N GLY A 202 -19.90 -2.40 23.36
CA GLY A 202 -20.58 -2.25 24.64
C GLY A 202 -21.19 -0.87 24.93
N TYR A 203 -20.82 0.16 24.17
CA TYR A 203 -21.53 1.44 24.09
C TYR A 203 -22.63 1.40 23.02
N ASN A 204 -23.67 2.19 23.19
CA ASN A 204 -24.61 2.52 22.12
C ASN A 204 -24.10 3.72 21.30
N ALA A 205 -24.83 4.13 20.27
CA ALA A 205 -24.47 5.28 19.42
C ALA A 205 -24.37 6.61 20.19
N ASP A 206 -25.10 6.76 21.30
CA ASP A 206 -25.08 7.96 22.16
C ASP A 206 -23.91 7.94 23.18
N GLY A 207 -23.05 6.92 23.15
CA GLY A 207 -21.96 6.76 24.10
C GLY A 207 -22.38 6.24 25.48
N LYS A 208 -23.61 5.75 25.64
CA LYS A 208 -24.09 5.13 26.89
C LYS A 208 -23.64 3.67 26.95
N LEU A 209 -23.09 3.28 28.09
CA LEU A 209 -22.72 1.89 28.38
C LEU A 209 -23.99 1.02 28.49
N VAL A 210 -24.11 0.01 27.62
CA VAL A 210 -25.31 -0.84 27.51
C VAL A 210 -25.02 -2.33 27.51
N ALA A 211 -23.90 -2.76 26.94
CA ALA A 211 -23.56 -4.18 26.78
C ALA A 211 -22.04 -4.43 26.82
N PRO A 212 -21.35 -4.01 27.89
CA PRO A 212 -19.91 -4.21 28.01
C PRO A 212 -19.53 -5.69 27.89
N VAL A 213 -18.35 -5.92 27.35
CA VAL A 213 -17.79 -7.26 27.16
C VAL A 213 -17.10 -7.68 28.44
N ALA A 214 -17.49 -8.82 29.02
CA ALA A 214 -16.68 -9.44 30.07
C ALA A 214 -15.31 -9.79 29.47
N TYR A 215 -14.22 -9.34 30.10
CA TYR A 215 -12.88 -9.45 29.54
C TYR A 215 -12.51 -10.92 29.28
N PRO A 216 -12.25 -11.32 28.03
CA PRO A 216 -11.95 -12.71 27.69
C PRO A 216 -10.49 -13.03 28.04
N SER A 217 -10.27 -13.49 29.27
CA SER A 217 -8.94 -13.92 29.73
C SER A 217 -8.35 -15.01 28.84
N LEU A 218 -7.07 -14.88 28.56
CA LEU A 218 -6.24 -15.90 27.93
C LEU A 218 -5.50 -16.77 28.98
N LEU A 219 -5.65 -16.46 30.26
CA LEU A 219 -5.13 -17.23 31.39
C LEU A 219 -6.13 -18.30 31.82
N ALA A 220 -5.64 -19.52 32.12
CA ALA A 220 -6.48 -20.65 32.52
C ALA A 220 -7.31 -20.38 33.79
N GLY A 221 -6.77 -19.57 34.71
CA GLY A 221 -7.43 -19.17 35.97
C GLY A 221 -8.32 -17.94 35.88
N ASN A 222 -8.37 -17.26 34.73
CA ASN A 222 -9.06 -15.97 34.56
C ASN A 222 -8.57 -14.86 35.50
N GLU A 223 -7.31 -14.90 35.91
CA GLU A 223 -6.76 -13.99 36.92
C GLU A 223 -6.82 -12.54 36.43
N ASP A 224 -6.61 -12.26 35.15
CA ASP A 224 -6.71 -10.90 34.59
C ASP A 224 -8.16 -10.46 34.25
N ALA A 225 -9.13 -11.37 34.38
CA ALA A 225 -10.56 -11.11 34.15
C ALA A 225 -11.40 -11.11 35.44
N LYS A 226 -10.98 -11.81 36.49
CA LYS A 226 -11.69 -11.91 37.77
C LYS A 226 -10.71 -11.85 38.92
N GLN A 227 -10.97 -10.96 39.85
CA GLN A 227 -10.08 -10.69 40.98
C GLN A 227 -10.87 -10.69 42.28
N THR A 228 -10.29 -11.27 43.32
CA THR A 228 -10.85 -11.27 44.68
C THR A 228 -9.87 -10.59 45.62
N THR A 229 -10.28 -9.49 46.23
CA THR A 229 -9.50 -8.79 47.26
C THR A 229 -10.44 -8.13 48.27
N SER A 230 -9.88 -7.53 49.31
CA SER A 230 -10.65 -6.90 50.38
C SER A 230 -11.45 -5.69 49.88
N ALA A 231 -12.55 -5.36 50.56
CA ALA A 231 -13.34 -4.17 50.28
C ALA A 231 -12.50 -2.89 50.35
N SER A 232 -11.56 -2.83 51.30
CA SER A 232 -10.56 -1.75 51.40
C SER A 232 -9.69 -1.62 50.16
N MET A 233 -9.15 -2.73 49.64
CA MET A 233 -8.35 -2.74 48.42
C MET A 233 -9.14 -2.25 47.21
N TRP A 234 -10.41 -2.64 47.09
CA TRP A 234 -11.30 -2.14 46.04
C TRP A 234 -11.73 -0.69 46.21
N GLY A 235 -11.50 -0.07 47.37
CA GLY A 235 -12.05 1.24 47.70
C GLY A 235 -13.57 1.24 47.93
N VAL A 236 -14.18 0.07 48.21
CA VAL A 236 -15.61 -0.07 48.52
C VAL A 236 -15.86 0.47 49.92
N GLN A 237 -16.73 1.49 50.01
CA GLN A 237 -17.11 2.12 51.28
C GLN A 237 -18.38 1.49 51.87
N GLY A 238 -18.52 1.55 53.20
CA GLY A 238 -19.79 1.25 53.89
C GLY A 238 -20.01 -0.21 54.34
N GLY A 239 -18.95 -0.97 54.57
CA GLY A 239 -19.00 -2.36 55.06
C GLY A 239 -17.75 -2.75 55.88
N ASP A 240 -17.53 -4.06 56.07
CA ASP A 240 -16.30 -4.58 56.67
C ASP A 240 -15.11 -4.38 55.69
N PRO A 241 -14.07 -3.62 56.05
CA PRO A 241 -12.91 -3.40 55.18
C PRO A 241 -12.18 -4.67 54.74
N ASN A 242 -12.33 -5.77 55.48
CA ASN A 242 -11.69 -7.07 55.20
C ASN A 242 -12.62 -8.03 54.45
N GLU A 243 -13.84 -7.61 54.12
CA GLU A 243 -14.75 -8.42 53.32
C GLU A 243 -14.11 -8.72 51.96
N GLN A 244 -13.98 -10.01 51.63
CA GLN A 244 -13.43 -10.43 50.34
C GLN A 244 -14.49 -10.26 49.25
N ILE A 245 -14.26 -9.31 48.35
CA ILE A 245 -15.15 -9.02 47.22
C ILE A 245 -14.49 -9.52 45.94
N THR A 246 -15.28 -10.23 45.13
CA THR A 246 -14.87 -10.64 43.78
C THR A 246 -15.47 -9.69 42.75
N MET A 247 -14.63 -9.10 41.90
CA MET A 247 -15.05 -8.26 40.78
C MET A 247 -14.61 -8.86 39.44
N THR A 248 -15.39 -8.62 38.40
CA THR A 248 -15.08 -9.02 37.01
C THR A 248 -14.62 -7.80 36.22
N ARG A 249 -13.58 -7.97 35.41
CA ARG A 249 -13.10 -6.96 34.46
C ARG A 249 -14.03 -6.93 33.25
N TYR A 250 -14.46 -5.73 32.89
CA TYR A 250 -15.25 -5.46 31.71
C TYR A 250 -14.49 -4.52 30.78
N TYR A 251 -14.83 -4.60 29.50
CA TYR A 251 -14.28 -3.80 28.43
C TYR A 251 -15.42 -3.21 27.58
N ALA A 252 -15.29 -1.92 27.28
CA ALA A 252 -16.10 -1.23 26.30
C ALA A 252 -15.22 -0.24 25.54
N ALA A 253 -15.53 0.01 24.27
CA ALA A 253 -14.79 0.97 23.46
C ALA A 253 -15.68 1.59 22.39
N GLN A 254 -15.31 2.80 21.97
CA GLN A 254 -15.83 3.47 20.79
C GLN A 254 -14.64 3.92 19.96
N ARG A 255 -14.60 3.47 18.70
CA ARG A 255 -13.56 3.84 17.75
C ARG A 255 -14.15 4.59 16.57
N THR A 256 -13.43 5.60 16.12
CA THR A 256 -13.71 6.32 14.89
C THR A 256 -12.51 6.23 13.97
N PHE A 257 -12.73 5.79 12.74
CA PHE A 257 -11.71 5.65 11.71
C PHE A 257 -12.01 6.62 10.57
N TRP A 258 -10.98 7.32 10.11
CA TRP A 258 -11.02 8.08 8.87
C TRP A 258 -10.23 7.31 7.82
N VAL A 259 -10.93 6.85 6.80
CA VAL A 259 -10.41 5.88 5.83
C VAL A 259 -10.32 6.53 4.46
N ASP A 260 -9.18 6.39 3.80
CA ASP A 260 -9.06 6.73 2.40
C ASP A 260 -9.93 5.79 1.54
N PRO A 261 -10.97 6.28 0.84
CA PRO A 261 -11.86 5.41 0.07
C PRO A 261 -11.20 4.70 -1.10
N VAL A 262 -10.01 5.15 -1.55
CA VAL A 262 -9.32 4.52 -2.68
C VAL A 262 -8.37 3.42 -2.21
N SER A 263 -7.46 3.71 -1.29
CA SER A 263 -6.47 2.73 -0.79
C SER A 263 -7.01 1.83 0.33
N GLY A 264 -8.02 2.27 1.08
CA GLY A 264 -8.47 1.63 2.32
C GLY A 264 -7.56 1.88 3.53
N THR A 265 -6.56 2.76 3.41
CA THR A 265 -5.71 3.17 4.53
C THR A 265 -6.50 3.94 5.59
N ILE A 266 -6.35 3.57 6.85
CA ILE A 266 -6.82 4.38 7.99
C ILE A 266 -5.81 5.51 8.20
N VAL A 267 -6.22 6.74 7.93
CA VAL A 267 -5.33 7.92 8.00
C VAL A 267 -5.42 8.68 9.32
N LYS A 268 -6.50 8.45 10.07
CA LYS A 268 -6.68 8.98 11.42
C LYS A 268 -7.58 8.02 12.19
N GLN A 269 -7.32 7.88 13.48
CA GLN A 269 -8.14 7.11 14.40
C GLN A 269 -8.35 7.89 15.70
N THR A 270 -9.55 7.80 16.25
CA THR A 270 -9.85 8.17 17.63
C THR A 270 -10.37 6.94 18.35
N GLU A 271 -9.87 6.69 19.56
CA GLU A 271 -10.30 5.58 20.40
C GLU A 271 -10.66 6.12 21.77
N HIS A 272 -11.88 5.85 22.21
CA HIS A 272 -12.28 5.90 23.61
C HIS A 272 -12.43 4.46 24.09
N ALA A 273 -11.61 4.04 25.05
CA ALA A 273 -11.66 2.68 25.59
C ALA A 273 -11.71 2.72 27.11
N ASN A 274 -12.51 1.82 27.67
CA ASN A 274 -12.79 1.73 29.08
C ASN A 274 -12.63 0.28 29.55
N HIS A 275 -11.70 0.08 30.47
CA HIS A 275 -11.50 -1.13 31.24
C HIS A 275 -11.76 -0.84 32.71
N TYR A 276 -12.63 -1.64 33.32
CA TYR A 276 -13.01 -1.46 34.72
C TYR A 276 -13.36 -2.79 35.38
N PHE A 277 -13.25 -2.85 36.69
CA PHE A 277 -13.75 -3.94 37.51
C PHE A 277 -15.11 -3.55 38.10
N ALA A 278 -16.05 -4.49 38.09
CA ALA A 278 -17.37 -4.31 38.67
C ALA A 278 -18.00 -5.65 39.09
N ARG A 279 -18.96 -5.60 40.02
CA ARG A 279 -19.88 -6.71 40.32
C ARG A 279 -21.08 -6.72 39.38
N ASP A 280 -21.56 -5.53 39.01
CA ASP A 280 -22.62 -5.32 38.02
C ASP A 280 -21.98 -4.72 36.75
N PRO A 281 -22.09 -5.36 35.57
CA PRO A 281 -21.45 -4.88 34.34
C PRO A 281 -21.77 -3.42 34.01
N LEU A 282 -22.96 -2.92 34.36
CA LEU A 282 -23.40 -1.57 34.02
C LEU A 282 -23.07 -0.52 35.09
N LYS A 283 -22.40 -0.92 36.18
CA LYS A 283 -21.98 -0.04 37.26
C LYS A 283 -20.48 -0.19 37.50
N PRO A 284 -19.63 0.51 36.72
CA PRO A 284 -18.19 0.53 36.96
C PRO A 284 -17.88 0.91 38.42
N GLU A 285 -17.10 0.07 39.11
CA GLU A 285 -16.73 0.32 40.52
C GLU A 285 -15.27 0.76 40.65
N LEU A 286 -14.36 0.10 39.92
CA LEU A 286 -12.94 0.47 39.86
C LEU A 286 -12.49 0.62 38.41
N THR A 287 -12.00 1.81 38.04
CA THR A 287 -11.42 2.03 36.71
C THR A 287 -10.00 1.48 36.66
N LEU A 288 -9.74 0.58 35.71
CA LEU A 288 -8.38 0.16 35.36
C LEU A 288 -7.76 1.19 34.40
N ALA A 289 -8.47 1.49 33.31
CA ALA A 289 -8.09 2.50 32.33
C ALA A 289 -9.33 2.96 31.55
N ASP A 290 -9.65 4.24 31.63
CA ASP A 290 -10.68 4.91 30.82
C ASP A 290 -10.03 6.10 30.11
N TYR A 291 -9.85 6.01 28.80
CA TYR A 291 -9.03 6.97 28.08
C TYR A 291 -9.56 7.28 26.70
N LYS A 292 -9.30 8.51 26.26
CA LYS A 292 -9.55 8.92 24.88
C LYS A 292 -8.24 9.40 24.26
N VAL A 293 -7.82 8.71 23.20
CA VAL A 293 -6.62 9.04 22.41
C VAL A 293 -7.01 9.29 20.96
N THR A 294 -6.25 10.13 20.26
CA THR A 294 -6.43 10.41 18.83
C THR A 294 -5.08 10.46 18.15
N SER A 295 -5.00 9.95 16.90
CA SER A 295 -3.77 9.98 16.11
C SER A 295 -3.17 11.38 16.11
N ASN A 296 -1.87 11.46 16.43
CA ASN A 296 -1.15 12.71 16.45
C ASN A 296 -0.85 13.21 15.03
N GLN A 297 -0.37 14.44 14.91
CA GLN A 297 -0.19 15.07 13.60
C GLN A 297 0.80 14.30 12.73
N ASP A 298 1.92 13.84 13.28
CA ASP A 298 2.94 13.07 12.55
C ASP A 298 2.36 11.78 11.97
N THR A 299 1.54 11.07 12.75
CA THR A 299 0.84 9.86 12.30
C THR A 299 -0.18 10.17 11.21
N VAL A 300 -0.93 11.27 11.34
CA VAL A 300 -1.90 11.67 10.31
C VAL A 300 -1.18 12.02 9.01
N GLU A 301 -0.10 12.79 9.08
CA GLU A 301 0.68 13.18 7.90
C GLU A 301 1.32 11.98 7.22
N SER A 302 1.96 11.08 7.97
CA SER A 302 2.58 9.88 7.41
C SER A 302 1.57 8.96 6.73
N GLN A 303 0.40 8.75 7.36
CA GLN A 303 -0.64 7.88 6.80
C GLN A 303 -1.38 8.52 5.63
N VAL A 304 -1.58 9.84 5.62
CA VAL A 304 -2.11 10.56 4.46
C VAL A 304 -1.14 10.47 3.27
N ASN A 305 0.16 10.61 3.50
CA ASN A 305 1.17 10.45 2.45
C ASN A 305 1.20 9.01 1.92
N ALA A 306 1.18 8.01 2.80
CA ALA A 306 1.08 6.60 2.40
C ALA A 306 -0.18 6.33 1.54
N ALA A 307 -1.33 6.90 1.91
CA ALA A 307 -2.56 6.79 1.12
C ALA A 307 -2.44 7.47 -0.25
N ARG A 308 -1.77 8.63 -0.34
CA ARG A 308 -1.48 9.31 -1.61
C ARG A 308 -0.55 8.50 -2.50
N ASP A 309 0.53 7.95 -1.96
CA ASP A 309 1.47 7.11 -2.71
C ASP A 309 0.78 5.88 -3.29
N GLU A 310 -0.10 5.24 -2.52
CA GLU A 310 -0.91 4.13 -3.01
C GLU A 310 -1.90 4.55 -4.11
N ARG A 311 -2.54 5.72 -3.97
CA ARG A 311 -3.43 6.30 -4.99
C ARG A 311 -2.66 6.63 -6.28
N ASP A 312 -1.49 7.22 -6.18
CA ASP A 312 -0.66 7.63 -7.31
C ASP A 312 -0.13 6.40 -8.04
N ARG A 313 0.32 5.38 -7.31
CA ARG A 313 0.66 4.08 -7.90
C ARG A 313 -0.54 3.47 -8.62
N LEU A 314 -1.72 3.47 -8.01
CA LEU A 314 -2.93 2.96 -8.65
C LEU A 314 -3.25 3.75 -9.92
N SER A 315 -3.21 5.08 -9.88
CA SER A 315 -3.47 5.97 -11.02
C SER A 315 -2.47 5.77 -12.15
N LEU A 316 -1.18 5.62 -11.83
CA LEU A 316 -0.12 5.38 -12.82
C LEU A 316 -0.41 4.14 -13.66
N TRP A 317 -0.69 3.02 -12.99
CA TRP A 317 -0.89 1.73 -13.65
C TRP A 317 -2.27 1.55 -14.27
N SER A 318 -3.32 2.10 -13.65
CA SER A 318 -4.70 1.92 -14.12
C SER A 318 -5.16 2.97 -15.13
N ARG A 319 -4.53 4.16 -15.15
CA ARG A 319 -4.99 5.31 -15.96
C ARG A 319 -3.89 5.94 -16.78
N VAL A 320 -2.78 6.36 -16.19
CA VAL A 320 -1.75 7.14 -16.88
C VAL A 320 -1.03 6.32 -17.96
N LEU A 321 -0.53 5.13 -17.62
CA LEU A 321 0.16 4.27 -18.59
C LEU A 321 -0.77 3.78 -19.71
N PRO A 322 -2.00 3.28 -19.44
CA PRO A 322 -2.92 2.94 -20.52
C PRO A 322 -3.23 4.10 -21.47
N ILE A 323 -3.47 5.30 -20.96
CA ILE A 323 -3.78 6.48 -21.79
C ILE A 323 -2.57 6.87 -22.64
N THR A 324 -1.39 6.97 -22.03
CA THR A 324 -0.17 7.36 -22.74
C THR A 324 0.22 6.32 -23.80
N PHE A 325 0.15 5.02 -23.47
CA PHE A 325 0.43 3.95 -24.42
C PHE A 325 -0.61 3.91 -25.56
N THR A 326 -1.88 4.21 -25.26
CA THR A 326 -2.91 4.30 -26.30
C THR A 326 -2.66 5.48 -27.23
N ALA A 327 -2.39 6.67 -26.68
CA ALA A 327 -2.14 7.87 -27.47
C ALA A 327 -0.90 7.71 -28.36
N VAL A 328 0.23 7.30 -27.78
CA VAL A 328 1.48 7.06 -28.53
C VAL A 328 1.30 5.91 -29.52
N GLY A 329 0.60 4.86 -29.14
CA GLY A 329 0.31 3.72 -30.01
C GLY A 329 -0.49 4.11 -31.24
N LEU A 330 -1.55 4.91 -31.08
CA LEU A 330 -2.35 5.44 -32.19
C LEU A 330 -1.54 6.40 -33.07
N ILE A 331 -0.76 7.31 -32.49
CA ILE A 331 0.12 8.21 -33.24
C ILE A 331 1.13 7.41 -34.06
N ALA A 332 1.73 6.37 -33.48
CA ALA A 332 2.65 5.49 -34.18
C ALA A 332 1.96 4.72 -35.31
N LEU A 333 0.76 4.17 -35.09
CA LEU A 333 0.01 3.49 -36.16
C LEU A 333 -0.32 4.42 -37.32
N VAL A 334 -0.83 5.63 -37.03
CA VAL A 334 -1.20 6.61 -38.06
C VAL A 334 0.05 7.12 -38.77
N GLY A 335 1.08 7.52 -38.04
CA GLY A 335 2.35 8.01 -38.60
C GLY A 335 3.06 6.95 -39.43
N GLY A 336 3.12 5.71 -38.93
CA GLY A 336 3.68 4.57 -39.65
C GLY A 336 2.88 4.23 -40.91
N GLY A 337 1.54 4.26 -40.85
CA GLY A 337 0.66 4.06 -42.00
C GLY A 337 0.82 5.15 -43.07
N LEU A 338 0.92 6.42 -42.65
CA LEU A 338 1.22 7.54 -43.55
C LEU A 338 2.60 7.35 -44.21
N LEU A 339 3.65 7.07 -43.45
CA LEU A 339 5.00 6.80 -43.98
C LEU A 339 5.02 5.63 -44.97
N ALA A 340 4.31 4.55 -44.66
CA ALA A 340 4.15 3.42 -45.56
C ALA A 340 3.46 3.84 -46.87
N SER A 341 2.36 4.60 -46.78
CA SER A 341 1.62 5.09 -47.96
C SER A 341 2.43 6.01 -48.86
N PHE A 342 3.26 6.89 -48.28
CA PHE A 342 4.15 7.75 -49.04
C PHE A 342 5.26 6.93 -49.71
N SER A 343 5.82 5.92 -49.04
CA SER A 343 6.85 5.04 -49.63
C SER A 343 6.34 4.21 -50.81
N LEU A 344 5.06 3.84 -50.81
CA LEU A 344 4.44 3.12 -51.92
C LEU A 344 4.22 4.03 -53.14
N ARG A 345 3.87 5.30 -52.92
CA ARG A 345 3.65 6.28 -54.00
C ARG A 345 4.94 6.69 -54.71
N THR A 346 6.07 6.78 -54.02
CA THR A 346 7.36 7.12 -54.66
C THR A 346 7.88 6.00 -55.57
N GLU A 347 7.56 4.74 -55.29
CA GLU A 347 7.91 3.62 -56.18
C GLU A 347 6.98 3.55 -57.40
N SER A 348 5.68 3.80 -57.26
CA SER A 348 4.77 3.84 -58.42
C SER A 348 5.08 4.97 -59.42
N ALA A 349 5.81 6.02 -59.00
CA ALA A 349 6.29 7.08 -59.89
C ALA A 349 7.64 6.76 -60.57
N LEU A 350 8.33 5.69 -60.13
CA LEU A 350 9.60 5.21 -60.71
C LEU A 350 9.43 3.93 -61.55
N THR A 351 8.24 3.32 -61.55
CA THR A 351 7.91 2.20 -62.44
C THR A 351 7.26 2.74 -63.72
N ASP A 352 8.08 2.96 -64.75
CA ASP A 352 7.63 3.28 -66.11
C ASP A 352 6.76 2.12 -66.67
N PRO A 353 5.51 2.35 -67.15
CA PRO A 353 4.65 1.30 -67.69
C PRO A 353 4.97 0.92 -69.14
N GLY A 354 6.14 1.26 -69.65
CA GLY A 354 6.62 0.81 -70.95
C GLY A 354 7.88 -0.03 -70.79
N LEU A 355 7.74 -1.35 -70.77
CA LEU A 355 8.71 -2.37 -71.24
C LEU A 355 8.33 -3.75 -70.66
N ASP A 356 7.26 -4.35 -71.18
CA ASP A 356 7.20 -5.83 -71.27
C ASP A 356 6.19 -6.25 -72.34
N ARG A 357 6.66 -6.26 -73.59
CA ARG A 357 5.96 -6.84 -74.74
C ARG A 357 6.97 -7.62 -75.57
N GLY A 358 7.02 -8.94 -75.34
CA GLY A 358 7.63 -9.97 -76.20
C GLY A 358 9.16 -9.90 -76.30
N ASP A 359 9.92 -10.96 -76.46
CA ASP A 359 9.70 -12.40 -76.64
C ASP A 359 11.12 -13.00 -76.48
N GLN A 360 11.25 -14.26 -76.07
CA GLN A 360 11.78 -15.29 -76.99
C GLN A 360 11.91 -16.67 -76.36
N ASP A 361 11.19 -17.57 -77.02
CA ASP A 361 11.27 -19.02 -77.02
C ASP A 361 12.67 -19.57 -77.34
N PHE A 362 12.91 -20.81 -76.88
CA PHE A 362 13.92 -21.70 -77.43
C PHE A 362 13.27 -23.06 -77.77
N PHE A 363 12.96 -23.26 -79.06
CA PHE A 363 13.16 -24.47 -79.89
C PHE A 363 12.04 -24.71 -80.91
N GLY A 364 12.38 -24.64 -82.22
CA GLY A 364 11.84 -25.59 -83.20
C GLY A 364 11.43 -25.09 -84.60
N ARG A 365 12.40 -25.09 -85.52
CA ARG A 365 12.31 -25.46 -86.96
C ARG A 365 11.51 -24.61 -87.98
N SER A 366 12.30 -24.15 -88.97
CA SER A 366 12.14 -24.36 -90.43
C SER A 366 11.13 -23.51 -91.22
N GLY A 367 11.65 -22.63 -92.09
CA GLY A 367 11.11 -22.48 -93.45
C GLY A 367 11.09 -21.08 -94.07
N LEU A 368 12.06 -20.83 -94.96
CA LEU A 368 11.97 -20.14 -96.28
C LEU A 368 11.72 -18.61 -96.40
N GLU A 369 12.74 -17.95 -96.97
CA GLU A 369 12.77 -16.87 -98.00
C GLU A 369 12.44 -15.38 -97.67
N GLU A 370 13.53 -14.58 -97.58
CA GLU A 370 13.96 -13.32 -98.27
C GLU A 370 12.96 -12.29 -98.93
N PRO A 371 13.34 -11.00 -99.20
CA PRO A 371 14.01 -9.99 -98.35
C PRO A 371 13.56 -8.49 -98.59
N VAL A 372 14.01 -7.56 -97.70
CA VAL A 372 14.24 -6.06 -97.82
C VAL A 372 13.12 -5.07 -98.25
N PRO A 373 13.30 -3.71 -98.16
CA PRO A 373 14.12 -2.83 -97.29
C PRO A 373 13.41 -1.52 -96.82
N GLY A 374 14.06 -0.74 -95.93
CA GLY A 374 13.87 0.73 -95.80
C GLY A 374 14.09 1.22 -94.36
N ALA A 375 15.29 1.70 -94.01
CA ALA A 375 15.66 3.14 -93.95
C ALA A 375 14.95 3.86 -92.78
N GLU A 376 15.59 4.56 -91.84
CA GLU A 376 16.85 5.31 -91.84
C GLU A 376 17.17 5.76 -90.39
N ALA A 377 18.47 5.90 -90.08
CA ALA A 377 19.11 6.87 -89.14
C ALA A 377 18.73 6.85 -87.63
N GLU A 378 19.62 7.05 -86.64
CA GLU A 378 21.01 7.49 -86.66
C GLU A 378 21.72 7.09 -85.33
N THR A 379 22.97 6.67 -85.51
CA THR A 379 24.10 6.49 -84.59
C THR A 379 24.14 7.29 -83.28
N GLU A 380 24.25 6.57 -82.16
CA GLU A 380 24.89 7.06 -80.94
C GLU A 380 26.39 6.69 -81.00
N LYS A 381 27.28 7.68 -80.83
CA LYS A 381 28.71 7.49 -80.59
C LYS A 381 29.07 8.06 -79.23
N LEU A 382 29.33 7.16 -78.28
CA LEU A 382 30.31 7.31 -77.19
C LEU A 382 31.69 7.71 -77.81
N PRO A 383 32.71 8.26 -77.09
CA PRO A 383 33.10 7.86 -75.73
C PRO A 383 33.92 8.89 -74.87
N THR A 384 34.38 8.38 -73.72
CA THR A 384 35.74 8.51 -73.14
C THR A 384 36.07 9.50 -72.01
N GLN A 385 36.93 8.97 -71.14
CA GLN A 385 37.50 9.44 -69.88
C GLN A 385 38.68 10.44 -70.01
N ARG A 386 38.81 11.32 -68.98
CA ARG A 386 40.04 11.89 -68.29
C ARG A 386 41.00 12.76 -69.17
N PRO A 387 41.90 13.67 -68.69
CA PRO A 387 42.46 13.87 -67.33
C PRO A 387 42.80 15.33 -66.85
N ALA A 388 43.40 15.39 -65.63
CA ALA A 388 44.18 16.43 -64.89
C ALA A 388 44.60 17.74 -65.62
N SER A 389 44.75 18.93 -65.00
CA SER A 389 45.69 19.35 -63.93
C SER A 389 45.47 20.87 -63.68
N ARG A 390 45.43 21.36 -62.43
CA ARG A 390 46.45 22.20 -61.72
C ARG A 390 46.50 23.70 -62.11
N ASP A 391 46.25 24.59 -61.14
CA ASP A 391 47.21 25.60 -60.65
C ASP A 391 46.63 26.47 -59.51
N ASP A 392 47.39 26.50 -58.40
CA ASP A 392 47.37 27.43 -57.24
C ASP A 392 48.06 28.78 -57.64
N PRO A 393 48.31 29.83 -56.80
CA PRO A 393 48.37 29.88 -55.32
C PRO A 393 47.93 31.18 -54.60
N GLU A 394 47.80 31.15 -53.26
CA GLU A 394 48.52 31.99 -52.26
C GLU A 394 47.95 31.83 -50.83
N ALA A 395 48.85 31.83 -49.83
CA ALA A 395 48.60 31.72 -48.37
C ALA A 395 48.88 33.08 -47.68
N PRO A 396 48.99 33.26 -46.33
CA PRO A 396 48.62 32.47 -45.13
C PRO A 396 47.97 33.32 -43.98
N THR A 397 47.59 32.71 -42.83
CA THR A 397 47.80 33.14 -41.40
C THR A 397 46.92 32.28 -40.48
N LEU A 398 47.42 31.36 -39.63
CA LEU A 398 48.05 31.48 -38.29
C LEU A 398 47.12 31.87 -37.12
N GLY A 399 47.08 31.01 -36.09
CA GLY A 399 46.54 31.23 -34.72
C GLY A 399 45.70 30.04 -34.24
N ALA A 400 46.27 28.96 -33.67
CA ALA A 400 46.73 28.79 -32.28
C ALA A 400 45.63 28.94 -31.22
N ASP A 401 45.12 27.82 -30.67
CA ASP A 401 45.25 27.46 -29.25
C ASP A 401 44.38 26.24 -28.86
N GLU A 402 45.06 25.17 -28.46
CA GLU A 402 44.69 24.18 -27.42
C GLU A 402 45.64 24.50 -26.23
N PRO A 403 45.58 23.90 -25.02
CA PRO A 403 44.60 23.03 -24.32
C PRO A 403 44.37 23.60 -22.86
N PRO A 404 44.08 22.88 -21.74
CA PRO A 404 43.97 21.44 -21.55
C PRO A 404 42.89 20.85 -20.63
N ASP A 405 42.72 19.56 -20.87
CA ASP A 405 42.60 18.43 -19.94
C ASP A 405 42.81 18.71 -18.43
N ALA A 406 41.87 18.21 -17.62
CA ALA A 406 42.02 18.04 -16.19
C ALA A 406 41.37 16.71 -15.77
N GLY A 407 42.21 15.72 -15.46
CA GLY A 407 41.82 14.44 -14.88
C GLY A 407 41.25 14.53 -13.45
N PRO A 408 40.72 13.42 -12.92
CA PRO A 408 39.98 13.39 -11.66
C PRO A 408 40.91 13.15 -10.47
N PRO A 409 40.50 13.55 -9.25
CA PRO A 409 40.88 12.75 -8.10
C PRO A 409 39.79 12.56 -7.01
N ALA A 410 39.74 11.31 -6.55
CA ALA A 410 39.71 10.80 -5.18
C ALA A 410 38.46 10.92 -4.27
N GLU A 411 38.02 9.75 -3.80
CA GLU A 411 37.30 9.47 -2.55
C GLU A 411 38.06 9.97 -1.30
N PRO A 412 37.31 10.20 -0.21
CA PRO A 412 37.84 9.86 1.12
C PRO A 412 36.84 9.05 1.98
N THR A 413 37.28 7.83 2.35
CA THR A 413 37.32 7.24 3.69
C THR A 413 36.43 7.81 4.82
N GLY A 414 35.59 6.95 5.41
CA GLY A 414 34.91 7.18 6.70
C GLY A 414 35.80 6.95 7.93
N PRO A 415 35.30 7.29 9.14
CA PRO A 415 35.62 6.52 10.37
C PRO A 415 34.46 6.51 11.41
N PRO A 416 34.62 5.96 12.63
CA PRO A 416 34.61 4.53 12.97
C PRO A 416 33.54 4.16 14.04
N GLU A 417 33.44 2.86 14.33
CA GLU A 417 32.65 2.25 15.41
C GLU A 417 33.05 2.77 16.81
N ARG A 418 32.07 2.76 17.74
CA ARG A 418 32.30 2.88 19.19
C ARG A 418 31.75 1.64 19.91
N GLU A 419 32.58 1.20 20.84
CA GLU A 419 32.35 0.25 21.93
C GLU A 419 31.13 0.57 22.81
#